data_AF-A0A9D9EAY5-F1
#
_entry.id   AF-A0A9D9EAY5-F1
#
_cell.length_a   1.000
_cell.length_b   1.000
_cell.length_c   1.000
_cell.angle_alpha   90.00
_cell.angle_beta   90.00
_cell.angle_gamma   90.00
#
_symmetry.space_group_name_H-M   'P 1'
#
loop_
_entity.id
_entity.type
_entity.pdbx_description
1 polymer ?
#
loop_
_entity_poly.entity_id
_entity_poly.type
_entity_poly.pdbx_seq_one_letter_code
_entity_poly.pdbx_strand_id
1 'polypeptide(L)' 'MKKKKSTISGVDPEYLKKQKASLVRRHRQVIYLNDSEMAAIDQYCSRFNVHTRAVLYREAVMEKVLSELQDNHPTLF' A
#
# COMPACT_ATOMS: atom_id res chain seq x y z
N MET A 1 -29.25 23.89 -3.56
CA MET A 1 -27.98 24.52 -4.00
C MET A 1 -26.97 23.40 -4.29
N LYS A 2 -26.59 23.18 -5.56
CA LYS A 2 -25.66 22.11 -5.96
C LYS A 2 -24.22 22.56 -5.64
N LYS A 3 -23.53 21.86 -4.74
CA LYS A 3 -22.14 22.14 -4.36
C LYS A 3 -21.22 21.94 -5.59
N LYS A 4 -20.65 23.02 -6.12
CA LYS A 4 -19.56 22.98 -7.12
C LYS A 4 -18.35 22.31 -6.46
N LYS A 5 -17.95 21.13 -6.94
CA LYS A 5 -16.68 20.51 -6.57
C LYS A 5 -15.55 21.39 -7.11
N SER A 6 -14.75 21.95 -6.21
CA SER A 6 -13.50 22.64 -6.54
C SER A 6 -12.56 21.64 -7.23
N THR A 7 -12.39 21.81 -8.53
CA THR A 7 -11.44 21.04 -9.35
C THR A 7 -10.02 21.33 -8.89
N ILE A 8 -9.33 20.27 -8.46
CA ILE A 8 -7.88 20.27 -8.22
C ILE A 8 -7.20 20.54 -9.58
N SER A 9 -6.94 21.82 -9.80
CA SER A 9 -5.86 22.48 -10.54
C SER A 9 -4.93 21.62 -11.42
N GLY A 10 -4.95 21.91 -12.73
CA GLY A 10 -3.75 22.07 -13.58
C GLY A 10 -3.12 20.85 -14.23
N VAL A 11 -3.52 19.62 -13.87
CA VAL A 11 -2.89 18.41 -14.41
C VAL A 11 -3.72 17.82 -15.54
N ASP A 12 -3.06 17.45 -16.64
CA ASP A 12 -3.69 16.79 -17.79
C ASP A 12 -4.46 15.53 -17.33
N PRO A 13 -5.76 15.39 -17.65
CA PRO A 13 -6.54 14.21 -17.31
C PRO A 13 -5.96 12.90 -17.85
N GLU A 14 -5.25 12.93 -18.99
CA GLU A 14 -4.59 11.73 -19.53
C GLU A 14 -3.41 11.28 -18.65
N TYR A 15 -2.61 12.23 -18.17
CA TYR A 15 -1.51 11.96 -17.25
C TYR A 15 -1.99 11.29 -15.96
N LEU A 16 -3.08 11.79 -15.37
CA LEU A 16 -3.68 11.19 -14.18
C LEU A 16 -4.17 9.77 -14.43
N LYS A 17 -4.72 9.49 -15.63
CA LYS A 17 -5.15 8.15 -16.02
C LYS A 17 -3.95 7.20 -16.13
N LYS A 18 -2.86 7.64 -16.74
CA LYS A 18 -1.62 6.88 -16.86
C LYS A 18 -0.97 6.58 -15.51
N GLN A 19 -0.93 7.56 -14.60
CA GLN A 19 -0.42 7.38 -13.24
C GLN A 19 -1.27 6.39 -12.43
N LYS A 20 -2.60 6.46 -12.52
CA LYS A 20 -3.47 5.46 -11.87
C LYS A 20 -3.26 4.07 -12.45
N ALA A 21 -3.05 3.97 -13.76
CA ALA A 21 -2.80 2.69 -14.42
C ALA A 21 -1.46 2.04 -14.00
N SER A 22 -0.43 2.83 -13.67
CA SER A 22 0.85 2.29 -13.20
C SER A 22 0.81 1.81 -11.74
N LEU A 23 -0.09 2.35 -10.92
CA LEU A 23 -0.30 1.91 -9.54
C LEU A 23 -1.12 0.62 -9.40
N VAL A 24 -1.58 0.05 -10.52
CA VAL A 24 -2.34 -1.20 -10.53
C VAL A 24 -1.43 -2.34 -10.09
N ARG A 25 -1.85 -3.07 -9.07
CA ARG A 25 -1.13 -4.22 -8.52
C ARG A 25 -1.36 -5.44 -9.42
N ARG A 26 -0.38 -5.73 -10.30
CA ARG A 26 -0.48 -6.83 -11.30
C ARG A 26 0.20 -8.13 -10.85
N HIS A 27 1.17 -8.04 -9.95
CA HIS A 27 1.99 -9.17 -9.55
C HIS A 27 1.40 -9.85 -8.32
N ARG A 28 0.94 -11.10 -8.50
CA ARG A 28 0.41 -11.92 -7.39
C ARG A 28 1.54 -12.37 -6.48
N GLN A 29 1.37 -12.17 -5.18
CA GLN A 29 2.24 -12.69 -4.13
C GLN A 29 1.44 -13.68 -3.27
N VAL A 30 2.07 -14.77 -2.86
CA VAL A 30 1.46 -15.81 -2.01
C VAL A 30 2.39 -16.05 -0.83
N ILE A 31 1.81 -16.05 0.36
CA ILE A 31 2.49 -16.43 1.60
C ILE A 31 1.69 -17.55 2.24
N TYR A 32 2.40 -18.50 2.84
CA TYR A 32 1.82 -19.53 3.68
C TYR A 32 2.10 -19.15 5.12
N LEU A 33 1.06 -19.27 5.96
CA LEU A 33 1.12 -18.99 7.37
C LEU A 33 0.58 -20.22 8.10
N ASN A 34 1.11 -20.48 9.28
CA ASN A 34 0.57 -21.51 10.15
C ASN A 34 -0.69 -21.00 10.88
N ASP A 35 -1.34 -21.89 11.63
CA ASP A 35 -2.60 -21.57 12.32
C ASP A 35 -2.44 -20.48 13.38
N SER A 36 -1.31 -20.45 14.10
CA SER A 36 -1.07 -19.47 15.16
C SER A 36 -0.78 -18.07 14.59
N GLU A 37 -0.01 -17.99 13.51
CA GLU A 37 0.23 -16.77 12.75
C GLU A 37 -1.09 -16.23 12.19
N MET A 38 -1.93 -17.12 11.64
CA MET A 38 -3.20 -16.69 11.07
C MET A 38 -4.15 -16.15 12.15
N ALA A 39 -4.24 -16.83 13.31
CA ALA A 39 -5.01 -16.35 14.45
C ALA A 39 -4.54 -14.97 14.95
N ALA A 40 -3.21 -14.75 15.02
CA ALA A 40 -2.65 -13.47 15.43
C ALA A 40 -3.02 -12.33 14.47
N ILE A 41 -2.97 -12.58 13.15
CA ILE A 41 -3.35 -11.61 12.13
C ILE A 41 -4.84 -11.28 12.19
N ASP A 42 -5.70 -12.28 12.40
CA ASP A 42 -7.14 -12.06 12.50
C ASP A 42 -7.50 -11.24 13.76
N GLN A 43 -6.81 -11.50 14.87
CA GLN A 43 -6.92 -10.69 16.09
C GLN A 43 -6.47 -9.24 15.85
N TYR A 44 -5.34 -9.05 15.16
CA TYR A 44 -4.86 -7.71 14.78
C TYR A 44 -5.88 -6.98 13.90
N CYS A 45 -6.37 -7.62 12.84
CA CYS A 45 -7.35 -7.03 11.93
C CYS A 45 -8.63 -6.60 12.66
N SER A 46 -9.11 -7.44 13.58
CA SER A 46 -10.29 -7.18 14.40
C SER A 46 -10.09 -6.01 15.37
N ARG A 47 -8.91 -5.93 16.01
CA ARG A 47 -8.59 -4.89 16.99
C ARG A 47 -8.44 -3.51 16.35
N PHE A 48 -7.83 -3.44 15.18
CA PHE A 48 -7.48 -2.18 14.51
C PHE A 48 -8.41 -1.83 13.33
N ASN A 49 -9.51 -2.55 13.15
CA ASN A 49 -10.48 -2.37 12.06
C ASN A 49 -9.84 -2.36 10.66
N VAL A 50 -8.83 -3.22 10.45
CA VAL A 50 -8.17 -3.32 9.15
C VAL A 50 -9.11 -4.00 8.16
N HIS A 51 -9.50 -3.26 7.11
CA HIS A 51 -10.54 -3.73 6.19
C HIS A 51 -10.11 -4.93 5.34
N THR A 52 -8.81 -5.03 5.02
CA THR A 52 -8.30 -6.16 4.22
C THR A 52 -6.91 -6.57 4.68
N ARG A 53 -6.71 -7.89 4.85
CA ARG A 53 -5.40 -8.49 5.17
C ARG A 53 -4.31 -8.12 4.15
N ALA A 54 -4.69 -7.98 2.87
CA ALA A 54 -3.77 -7.55 1.82
C ALA A 54 -3.23 -6.13 2.01
N VAL A 55 -3.94 -5.25 2.71
CA VAL A 55 -3.42 -3.92 3.09
C VAL A 55 -2.36 -4.06 4.15
N LEU A 56 -2.66 -4.79 5.22
CA LEU A 56 -1.72 -5.07 6.31
C LEU A 56 -0.40 -5.65 5.79
N TYR A 57 -0.45 -6.75 5.04
CA TYR A 57 0.77 -7.41 4.57
C TYR A 57 1.65 -6.49 3.72
N ARG A 58 1.02 -5.71 2.85
CA ARG A 58 1.77 -4.82 1.97
C ARG A 58 2.39 -3.67 2.73
N GLU A 59 1.67 -3.10 3.69
CA GLU A 59 2.17 -2.01 4.52
C GLU A 59 3.38 -2.48 5.32
N ALA A 60 3.24 -3.58 6.07
CA ALA A 60 4.34 -4.16 6.85
C ALA A 60 5.56 -4.51 5.99
N VAL A 61 5.36 -5.13 4.83
CA VAL A 61 6.48 -5.49 3.92
C VAL A 61 7.14 -4.23 3.33
N MET A 62 6.35 -3.28 2.82
CA MET A 62 6.91 -2.09 2.17
C MET A 62 7.57 -1.15 3.17
N GLU A 63 7.03 -1.02 4.38
CA GLU A 63 7.66 -0.26 5.46
C GLU A 63 9.07 -0.78 5.74
N LYS A 64 9.20 -2.11 5.91
CA LYS A 64 10.50 -2.76 6.16
C LYS A 64 11.48 -2.61 5.00
N VAL A 65 11.01 -2.84 3.76
CA VAL A 65 11.85 -2.70 2.56
C VAL A 65 12.34 -1.27 2.41
N LEU A 66 11.46 -0.29 2.55
CA LEU A 66 11.83 1.12 2.39
C LEU A 66 12.75 1.59 3.51
N SER A 67 12.53 1.18 4.76
CA SER A 67 13.43 1.53 5.86
C SER A 67 14.84 0.98 5.61
N GLU A 68 14.96 -0.29 5.19
CA GLU A 68 16.27 -0.89 4.93
C GLU A 68 16.99 -0.26 3.74
N LEU A 69 16.25 0.11 2.69
CA LEU A 69 16.82 0.83 1.55
C LEU A 69 17.29 2.24 1.91
N GLN A 70 16.59 2.91 2.83
CA GLN A 70 17.02 4.20 3.35
C GLN A 70 18.27 4.06 4.21
N ASP A 71 18.32 3.06 5.08
CA ASP A 71 19.46 2.83 5.98
C ASP A 71 20.72 2.40 5.22
N ASN A 72 20.57 1.64 4.14
CA ASN A 72 21.67 1.11 3.32
C ASN A 72 21.81 1.83 1.97
N HIS A 73 21.46 3.13 1.91
CA HIS A 73 21.64 3.89 0.68
C HIS A 73 23.12 3.86 0.27
N PRO A 74 23.43 3.64 -1.02
CA PRO A 74 24.81 3.58 -1.48
C PRO A 74 25.49 4.90 -1.13
N THR A 75 26.49 4.83 -0.24
CA THR A 75 27.36 5.96 0.04
C THR A 75 28.20 6.23 -1.20
N LEU A 76 28.40 7.51 -1.53
CA LEU A 76 29.01 7.96 -2.79
C LEU A 76 30.52 7.64 -2.91
N PHE A 77 31.04 6.71 -2.12
CA PHE A 77 32.44 6.33 -2.03
C PHE A 77 32.55 4.81 -1.83
#